data_AF-A0A131XL98-F1
#
_entry.id   AF-A0A131XL98-F1
#
_cell.length_a   1.000
_cell.length_b   1.000
_cell.length_c   1.000
_cell.angle_alpha   90.00
_cell.angle_beta   90.00
_cell.angle_gamma   90.00
#
_symmetry.space_group_name_H-M   'P 1'
#
loop_
_entity.id
_entity.type
_entity.pdbx_description
1 polymer ?
#
loop_
_entity_poly.entity_id
_entity_poly.type
_entity_poly.pdbx_seq_one_letter_code
_entity_poly.pdbx_strand_id
1 'polypeptide(L)'
;VLRRLFDCLVVACICVAGLSLLPLLLVSLRARQWFFVRIMAVAGRLWRDVFEDTRREAISALDEAESSDPELRADGAIRVLEIGAGSGANFAFLRRKVKYWNVDPNTEFQNFFLETVKKYPKVEMERWVVGYGEDMRDVPDSHFDAVIVTHLLCSVHFAEKVLQECRRVLVKGGRMVFMEHVAHPRGSFGRTLQNVLTPLWCIICCGCCLNRESGELIRNAGFSEVHLKETNVDMPIILTRHVYGYAVA
;
A
#
# COMPACT_ATOMS: atom_id res chain seq x y z
N VAL A 1 -26.98 -1.29 -2.18
CA VAL A 1 -27.24 -0.33 -3.29
C VAL A 1 -27.00 1.11 -2.86
N LEU A 2 -27.67 1.62 -1.81
CA LEU A 2 -27.47 2.99 -1.32
C LEU A 2 -26.01 3.32 -0.93
N ARG A 3 -25.33 2.42 -0.21
CA ARG A 3 -23.90 2.58 0.15
C ARG A 3 -23.01 2.76 -1.08
N ARG A 4 -23.11 1.86 -2.07
CA ARG A 4 -22.38 1.97 -3.34
C ARG A 4 -22.66 3.26 -4.11
N LEU A 5 -23.90 3.74 -4.13
CA LEU A 5 -24.23 5.02 -4.77
C LEU A 5 -23.56 6.19 -4.04
N PHE A 6 -23.57 6.16 -2.71
CA PHE A 6 -22.85 7.14 -1.90
C PHE A 6 -21.33 7.09 -2.17
N ASP A 7 -20.73 5.91 -2.23
CA ASP A 7 -19.30 5.76 -2.53
C ASP A 7 -18.94 6.25 -3.93
N CYS A 8 -19.79 5.97 -4.94
CA CYS A 8 -19.65 6.54 -6.28
C CYS A 8 -19.72 8.07 -6.26
N LEU A 9 -20.62 8.65 -5.46
CA LEU A 9 -20.72 10.11 -5.31
C LEU A 9 -19.46 10.68 -4.65
N VAL A 10 -18.94 10.05 -3.60
CA VAL A 10 -17.69 10.46 -2.95
C VAL A 10 -16.52 10.45 -3.93
N VAL A 11 -16.38 9.38 -4.72
CA VAL A 11 -15.35 9.30 -5.77
C VAL A 11 -15.54 10.40 -6.82
N ALA A 12 -16.77 10.64 -7.26
CA ALA A 12 -17.05 11.72 -8.21
C ALA A 12 -16.68 13.10 -7.63
N CYS A 13 -16.98 13.36 -6.35
CA CYS A 13 -16.60 14.60 -5.67
C CYS A 13 -15.07 14.77 -5.61
N ILE A 14 -14.32 13.70 -5.33
CA ILE A 14 -12.85 13.71 -5.37
C ILE A 14 -12.36 14.07 -6.77
N CYS A 15 -12.93 13.45 -7.82
CA CYS A 15 -12.56 13.75 -9.19
C CYS A 15 -12.87 15.20 -9.58
N VAL A 16 -14.02 15.74 -9.17
CA VAL A 16 -14.41 17.15 -9.43
C VAL A 16 -13.45 18.11 -8.73
N ALA A 17 -13.11 17.86 -7.46
CA ALA A 17 -12.13 18.66 -6.73
C ALA A 17 -10.73 18.58 -7.34
N GLY A 18 -10.32 17.40 -7.82
CA GLY A 18 -9.06 17.24 -8.53
C GLY A 18 -9.06 17.95 -9.89
N LEU A 19 -10.17 17.95 -10.61
CA LEU A 19 -10.33 18.66 -11.88
C LEU A 19 -10.26 20.19 -11.70
N SER A 20 -10.89 20.73 -10.64
CA SER A 20 -10.82 22.17 -10.37
C SER A 20 -9.41 22.64 -9.98
N LEU A 21 -8.60 21.74 -9.42
CA LEU A 21 -7.20 22.00 -9.07
C LEU A 21 -6.20 21.52 -10.14
N LEU A 22 -6.68 20.99 -11.27
CA LEU A 22 -5.84 20.26 -12.23
C LEU A 22 -4.60 21.05 -12.71
N PRO A 23 -4.69 22.35 -13.07
CA PRO A 23 -3.51 23.11 -13.48
C PRO A 23 -2.41 23.12 -12.41
N LEU A 24 -2.79 23.27 -11.14
CA LEU A 24 -1.87 23.26 -10.01
C LEU A 24 -1.27 21.87 -9.77
N LEU A 25 -2.10 20.82 -9.84
CA LEU A 25 -1.67 19.43 -9.65
C LEU A 25 -0.72 18.95 -10.76
N LEU A 26 -0.81 19.52 -11.96
CA LEU A 26 0.08 19.23 -13.08
C LEU A 26 1.48 19.82 -12.90
N VAL A 27 1.58 21.04 -12.35
CA VAL A 27 2.86 21.77 -12.26
C VAL A 27 3.59 21.60 -10.93
N SER A 28 2.91 21.13 -9.87
CA SER A 28 3.50 21.03 -8.54
C SER A 28 3.29 19.65 -7.90
N LEU A 29 4.39 18.90 -7.77
CA LEU A 29 4.41 17.63 -7.03
C LEU A 29 4.00 17.82 -5.56
N ARG A 30 4.46 18.89 -4.92
CA ARG A 30 4.08 19.20 -3.54
C ARG A 30 2.58 19.44 -3.40
N ALA A 31 1.96 20.17 -4.34
CA ALA A 31 0.52 20.37 -4.33
C ALA A 31 -0.24 19.05 -4.54
N ARG A 32 0.26 18.17 -5.41
CA ARG A 32 -0.30 16.84 -5.64
C ARG A 32 -0.23 15.96 -4.39
N GLN A 33 0.94 15.90 -3.76
CA GLN A 33 1.16 15.18 -2.50
C GLN A 33 0.26 15.72 -1.38
N TRP A 34 0.23 17.05 -1.22
CA TRP A 34 -0.61 17.73 -0.25
C TRP A 34 -2.08 17.37 -0.44
N PHE A 35 -2.60 17.51 -1.66
CA PHE A 35 -3.99 17.23 -2.00
C PHE A 35 -4.35 15.76 -1.76
N PHE A 36 -3.45 14.85 -2.17
CA PHE A 36 -3.61 13.42 -1.97
C PHE A 36 -3.75 13.04 -0.48
N VAL A 37 -2.93 13.61 0.41
CA VAL A 37 -3.07 13.34 1.86
C VAL A 37 -4.44 13.75 2.39
N ARG A 38 -5.03 14.86 1.91
CA ARG A 38 -6.36 15.31 2.33
C ARG A 38 -7.45 14.37 1.82
N ILE A 39 -7.34 13.91 0.57
CA ILE A 39 -8.21 12.85 0.03
C ILE A 39 -8.12 11.61 0.92
N MET A 40 -6.91 11.14 1.22
CA MET A 40 -6.70 9.92 2.00
C MET A 40 -7.18 10.06 3.45
N ALA A 41 -7.07 11.25 4.06
CA ALA A 41 -7.59 11.51 5.39
C ALA A 41 -9.13 11.39 5.46
N VAL A 42 -9.84 11.76 4.39
CA VAL A 42 -11.30 11.62 4.28
C VAL A 42 -11.67 10.18 3.91
N ALA A 43 -11.05 9.64 2.86
CA ALA A 43 -11.26 8.28 2.37
C ALA A 43 -11.01 7.23 3.46
N GLY A 44 -9.93 7.37 4.24
CA GLY A 44 -9.60 6.48 5.35
C GLY A 44 -10.57 6.54 6.54
N ARG A 45 -11.46 7.54 6.60
CA ARG A 45 -12.58 7.58 7.57
C ARG A 45 -13.83 6.92 7.00
N LEU A 46 -14.12 7.17 5.73
CA LEU A 46 -15.34 6.68 5.06
C LEU A 46 -15.27 5.20 4.70
N TRP A 47 -14.10 4.72 4.29
CA TRP A 47 -13.89 3.37 3.76
C TRP A 47 -12.99 2.52 4.66
N ARG A 48 -12.89 2.85 5.95
CA ARG A 48 -12.04 2.11 6.87
C ARG A 48 -12.44 0.64 6.93
N ASP A 49 -13.73 0.42 7.23
CA ASP A 49 -14.37 -0.88 7.42
C ASP A 49 -14.31 -1.76 6.16
N VAL A 50 -14.37 -1.14 4.99
CA VAL A 50 -14.33 -1.82 3.68
C VAL A 50 -13.10 -2.70 3.51
N PHE A 51 -11.95 -2.30 4.07
CA PHE A 51 -10.69 -3.03 3.90
C PHE A 51 -10.29 -3.84 5.14
N GLU A 52 -11.02 -3.77 6.25
CA GLU A 52 -10.55 -4.33 7.53
C GLU A 52 -10.34 -5.83 7.47
N ASP A 53 -11.28 -6.59 6.92
CA ASP A 53 -11.18 -8.05 6.89
C ASP A 53 -10.05 -8.53 5.99
N THR A 54 -9.97 -7.97 4.78
CA THR A 54 -8.90 -8.31 3.83
C THR A 54 -7.52 -7.92 4.37
N ARG A 55 -7.41 -6.74 4.99
CA ARG A 55 -6.16 -6.29 5.62
C ARG A 55 -5.79 -7.15 6.81
N ARG A 56 -6.75 -7.50 7.67
CA ARG A 56 -6.53 -8.38 8.83
C ARG A 56 -6.01 -9.73 8.38
N GLU A 57 -6.61 -10.31 7.35
CA GLU A 57 -6.18 -11.60 6.82
C GLU A 57 -4.78 -11.50 6.19
N ALA A 58 -4.52 -10.48 5.37
CA ALA A 58 -3.20 -10.28 4.76
C ALA A 58 -2.10 -10.13 5.83
N ILE A 59 -2.29 -9.22 6.79
CA ILE A 59 -1.31 -8.92 7.84
C ILE A 59 -1.13 -10.09 8.81
N SER A 60 -2.12 -10.97 8.97
CA SER A 60 -1.98 -12.19 9.79
C SER A 60 -0.88 -13.13 9.32
N ALA A 61 -0.42 -13.02 8.06
CA ALA A 61 0.75 -13.74 7.57
C ALA A 61 2.04 -13.42 8.35
N LEU A 62 2.06 -12.35 9.13
CA LEU A 62 3.17 -11.98 10.02
C LEU A 62 3.09 -12.62 11.41
N ASP A 63 1.93 -13.18 11.80
CA ASP A 63 1.71 -13.74 13.14
C ASP A 63 2.64 -14.95 13.37
N GLU A 64 2.91 -15.73 12.32
CA GLU A 64 3.77 -16.92 12.35
C GLU A 64 5.23 -16.66 11.94
N ALA A 65 5.59 -15.41 11.61
CA ALA A 65 6.95 -15.10 11.20
C ALA A 65 7.94 -15.29 12.37
N GLU A 66 9.14 -15.78 12.10
CA GLU A 66 10.22 -15.79 13.07
C GLU A 66 11.33 -14.88 12.59
N SER A 67 11.83 -14.04 13.49
CA SER A 67 12.93 -13.15 13.16
C SER A 67 14.20 -13.94 12.85
N SER A 68 14.92 -13.53 11.82
CA SER A 68 16.28 -14.02 11.53
C SER A 68 17.30 -13.52 12.57
N ASP A 69 17.03 -12.37 13.18
CA ASP A 69 17.80 -11.75 14.25
C ASP A 69 17.53 -12.46 15.59
N PRO A 70 18.55 -13.06 16.25
CA PRO A 70 18.38 -13.81 17.50
C PRO A 70 17.81 -12.98 18.66
N GLU A 71 18.14 -11.70 18.75
CA GLU A 71 17.67 -10.83 19.84
C GLU A 71 16.18 -10.54 19.68
N LEU A 72 15.77 -10.17 18.47
CA LEU A 72 14.35 -9.95 18.15
C LEU A 72 13.54 -11.25 18.30
N ARG A 73 14.10 -12.39 17.88
CA ARG A 73 13.46 -13.70 18.04
C ARG A 73 13.19 -14.03 19.51
N ALA A 74 14.16 -13.75 20.39
CA ALA A 74 14.00 -13.95 21.83
C ALA A 74 12.89 -13.07 22.45
N ASP A 75 12.67 -11.85 21.92
CA ASP A 75 11.58 -10.95 22.35
C ASP A 75 10.23 -11.23 21.62
N GLY A 76 10.18 -12.24 20.76
CA GLY A 76 9.02 -12.52 19.91
C GLY A 76 8.73 -11.42 18.88
N ALA A 77 9.68 -10.51 18.65
CA ALA A 77 9.59 -9.41 17.71
C ALA A 77 10.08 -9.82 16.32
N ILE A 78 9.73 -9.02 15.32
CA ILE A 78 10.26 -9.10 13.95
C ILE A 78 10.60 -7.70 13.45
N ARG A 79 11.51 -7.61 12.48
CA ARG A 79 11.83 -6.37 11.78
C ARG A 79 11.01 -6.28 10.49
N VAL A 80 10.26 -5.19 10.36
CA VAL A 80 9.31 -4.94 9.26
C VAL A 80 9.67 -3.66 8.55
N LEU A 81 9.70 -3.71 7.22
CA LEU A 81 9.69 -2.54 6.37
C LEU A 81 8.31 -2.37 5.76
N GLU A 82 7.69 -1.21 5.88
CA GLU A 82 6.52 -0.87 5.06
C GLU A 82 6.91 0.16 4.00
N ILE A 83 6.44 -0.06 2.77
CA ILE A 83 6.67 0.88 1.68
C ILE A 83 5.36 1.64 1.46
N GLY A 84 5.40 2.95 1.65
CA GLY A 84 4.23 3.84 1.56
C GLY A 84 3.22 3.63 2.68
N ALA A 85 3.66 3.60 3.94
CA ALA A 85 2.75 3.38 5.08
C ALA A 85 1.66 4.46 5.24
N GLY A 86 1.84 5.62 4.60
CA GLY A 86 0.93 6.75 4.70
C GLY A 86 0.67 7.11 6.17
N SER A 87 -0.58 7.05 6.61
CA SER A 87 -0.96 7.33 8.01
C SER A 87 -0.90 6.12 8.95
N GLY A 88 -0.32 4.99 8.55
CA GLY A 88 -0.21 3.78 9.39
C GLY A 88 -1.48 2.92 9.42
N ALA A 89 -2.10 2.68 8.26
CA ALA A 89 -3.37 1.95 8.16
C ALA A 89 -3.29 0.47 8.62
N ASN A 90 -2.09 -0.11 8.64
CA ASN A 90 -1.86 -1.50 8.99
C ASN A 90 -1.64 -1.74 10.50
N PHE A 91 -1.41 -0.70 11.30
CA PHE A 91 -1.00 -0.86 12.71
C PHE A 91 -2.02 -1.58 13.59
N ALA A 92 -3.31 -1.38 13.33
CA ALA A 92 -4.38 -2.07 14.07
C ALA A 92 -4.38 -3.60 13.89
N PHE A 93 -3.68 -4.10 12.87
CA PHE A 93 -3.66 -5.51 12.49
C PHE A 93 -2.34 -6.18 12.86
N LEU A 94 -1.33 -5.42 13.30
CA LEU A 94 -0.06 -5.95 13.81
C LEU A 94 -0.26 -6.46 15.23
N ARG A 95 -0.33 -7.79 15.38
CA ARG A 95 -0.67 -8.44 16.66
C ARG A 95 0.54 -8.72 17.54
N ARG A 96 1.75 -8.57 17.01
CA ARG A 96 3.03 -8.80 17.69
C ARG A 96 3.87 -7.53 17.75
N LYS A 97 4.95 -7.57 18.53
CA LYS A 97 5.96 -6.51 18.53
C LYS A 97 6.65 -6.45 17.18
N VAL A 98 6.79 -5.26 16.61
CA VAL A 98 7.53 -5.03 15.37
C VAL A 98 8.49 -3.88 15.55
N LYS A 99 9.73 -4.09 15.10
CA LYS A 99 10.69 -3.02 14.81
C LYS A 99 10.41 -2.53 13.40
N TYR A 100 10.06 -1.26 13.26
CA TYR A 100 9.34 -0.79 12.08
C TYR A 100 10.11 0.30 11.33
N TRP A 101 10.32 0.08 10.05
CA TRP A 101 10.84 1.07 9.10
C TRP A 101 9.76 1.44 8.09
N ASN A 102 9.80 2.68 7.62
CA ASN A 102 8.94 3.15 6.54
C ASN A 102 9.78 3.82 5.45
N VAL A 103 9.45 3.55 4.18
CA VAL A 103 9.93 4.29 3.01
C VAL A 103 8.75 5.00 2.36
N ASP A 104 8.74 6.32 2.35
CA ASP A 104 7.67 7.10 1.71
C ASP A 104 8.22 8.46 1.21
N PRO A 105 8.01 8.83 -0.07
CA PRO A 105 8.47 10.11 -0.60
C PRO A 105 7.59 11.29 -0.17
N ASN A 106 6.39 11.03 0.35
CA ASN A 106 5.41 12.05 0.72
C ASN A 106 5.46 12.35 2.23
N THR A 107 6.24 13.37 2.59
CA THR A 107 6.40 13.80 3.99
C THR A 107 5.13 14.39 4.61
N GLU A 108 4.10 14.72 3.83
CA GLU A 108 2.82 15.24 4.34
C GLU A 108 2.08 14.21 5.21
N PHE A 109 2.38 12.91 5.09
CA PHE A 109 1.81 11.86 5.93
C PHE A 109 2.47 11.76 7.32
N GLN A 110 3.68 12.29 7.49
CA GLN A 110 4.54 12.00 8.64
C GLN A 110 3.88 12.35 9.99
N ASN A 111 3.19 13.50 10.07
CA ASN A 111 2.49 13.88 11.30
C ASN A 111 1.34 12.90 11.64
N PHE A 112 0.53 12.53 10.64
CA PHE A 112 -0.57 11.57 10.83
C PHE A 112 -0.04 10.18 11.24
N PHE A 113 1.07 9.77 10.62
CA PHE A 113 1.74 8.52 10.94
C PHE A 113 2.23 8.50 12.39
N LEU A 114 2.98 9.51 12.82
CA LEU A 114 3.53 9.58 14.18
C LEU A 114 2.43 9.62 15.25
N GLU A 115 1.33 10.35 14.99
CA GLU A 115 0.15 10.33 15.86
C GLU A 115 -0.54 8.96 15.92
N THR A 116 -0.43 8.17 14.86
CA THR A 116 -0.96 6.82 14.81
C THR A 116 -0.04 5.84 15.54
N VAL A 117 1.29 5.91 15.36
CA VAL A 117 2.28 5.10 16.09
C VAL A 117 2.07 5.18 17.60
N LYS A 118 1.84 6.38 18.16
CA LYS A 118 1.57 6.59 19.60
C LYS A 118 0.41 5.75 20.15
N LYS A 119 -0.53 5.34 19.30
CA LYS A 119 -1.71 4.54 19.68
C LYS A 119 -1.45 3.03 19.65
N TYR A 120 -0.33 2.60 19.06
CA TYR A 120 0.00 1.20 18.86
C TYR A 120 1.38 0.88 19.46
N PRO A 121 1.47 0.62 20.78
CA PRO A 121 2.75 0.41 21.47
C PRO A 121 3.51 -0.85 21.02
N LYS A 122 2.88 -1.72 20.23
CA LYS A 122 3.53 -2.88 19.60
C LYS A 122 4.38 -2.49 18.37
N VAL A 123 4.18 -1.28 17.83
CA VAL A 123 4.92 -0.76 16.68
C VAL A 123 5.99 0.18 17.20
N GLU A 124 7.25 -0.25 17.15
CA GLU A 124 8.39 0.58 17.52
C GLU A 124 9.05 1.13 16.26
N MET A 125 8.88 2.44 16.04
CA MET A 125 9.44 3.11 14.89
C MET A 125 10.96 3.27 15.04
N GLU A 126 11.74 2.66 14.15
CA GLU A 126 13.20 2.78 14.14
C GLU A 126 13.68 3.80 13.11
N ARG A 127 13.11 3.81 11.90
CA ARG A 127 13.57 4.72 10.83
C ARG A 127 12.54 5.07 9.78
N TRP A 128 12.37 6.37 9.55
CA TRP A 128 11.63 6.91 8.41
C TRP A 128 12.60 7.32 7.31
N VAL A 129 12.52 6.68 6.15
CA VAL A 129 13.31 6.98 4.97
C VAL A 129 12.45 7.78 3.99
N VAL A 130 12.87 9.02 3.70
CA VAL A 130 12.21 9.83 2.67
C VAL A 130 12.79 9.42 1.32
N GLY A 131 12.09 8.54 0.61
CA GLY A 131 12.56 7.95 -0.64
C GLY A 131 11.46 7.21 -1.39
N TYR A 132 11.75 6.84 -2.63
CA TYR A 132 10.83 6.08 -3.47
C TYR A 132 11.05 4.57 -3.29
N GLY A 133 9.98 3.78 -3.35
CA GLY A 133 10.09 2.32 -3.25
C GLY A 133 10.88 1.67 -4.39
N GLU A 134 10.95 2.32 -5.56
CA GLU A 134 11.74 1.84 -6.70
C GLU A 134 13.27 2.08 -6.55
N ASP A 135 13.70 2.76 -5.49
CA ASP A 135 15.09 3.08 -5.18
C ASP A 135 15.28 3.21 -3.66
N MET A 136 15.53 2.08 -3.00
CA MET A 136 15.74 2.00 -1.55
C MET A 136 17.22 1.89 -1.19
N ARG A 137 18.09 2.69 -1.84
CA ARG A 137 19.55 2.70 -1.61
C ARG A 137 19.97 2.93 -0.14
N ASP A 138 19.15 3.64 0.64
CA ASP A 138 19.39 3.91 2.06
C ASP A 138 18.85 2.81 2.99
N VAL A 139 18.31 1.74 2.41
CA VAL A 139 17.74 0.58 3.09
C VAL A 139 18.65 -0.64 2.88
N PRO A 140 19.11 -1.30 3.96
CA PRO A 140 20.07 -2.40 3.87
C PRO A 140 19.49 -3.66 3.21
N ASP A 141 20.35 -4.39 2.50
CA ASP A 141 20.07 -5.73 1.96
C ASP A 141 19.83 -6.73 3.09
N SER A 142 18.95 -7.72 2.87
CA SER A 142 18.77 -8.89 3.75
C SER A 142 18.65 -8.54 5.24
N HIS A 143 17.80 -7.56 5.56
CA HIS A 143 17.71 -6.98 6.90
C HIS A 143 16.33 -7.16 7.55
N PHE A 144 15.29 -7.29 6.73
CA PHE A 144 13.90 -7.34 7.19
C PHE A 144 13.34 -8.75 7.12
N ASP A 145 12.66 -9.15 8.19
CA ASP A 145 11.92 -10.42 8.24
C ASP A 145 10.64 -10.34 7.40
N ALA A 146 10.07 -9.14 7.28
CA ALA A 146 8.94 -8.89 6.42
C ALA A 146 8.94 -7.51 5.75
N VAL A 147 8.30 -7.45 4.59
CA VAL A 147 7.98 -6.21 3.87
C VAL A 147 6.47 -6.11 3.71
N ILE A 148 5.87 -4.95 4.01
CA ILE A 148 4.44 -4.69 3.82
C ILE A 148 4.25 -3.76 2.61
N VAL A 149 3.37 -4.16 1.70
CA VAL A 149 3.00 -3.41 0.49
C VAL A 149 1.48 -3.38 0.38
N THR A 150 0.85 -2.28 0.80
CA THR A 150 -0.62 -2.15 0.75
C THR A 150 -1.06 -0.89 0.01
N HIS A 151 -1.85 -1.07 -1.05
CA HIS A 151 -2.32 -0.02 -1.96
C HIS A 151 -1.19 0.89 -2.48
N LEU A 152 -0.03 0.31 -2.78
CA LEU A 152 1.18 1.01 -3.18
C LEU A 152 1.51 0.82 -4.66
N LEU A 153 1.50 -0.42 -5.16
CA LEU A 153 2.11 -0.75 -6.45
C LEU A 153 1.40 -0.07 -7.60
N CYS A 154 0.13 0.30 -7.42
CA CYS A 154 -0.61 1.10 -8.40
C CYS A 154 -0.10 2.55 -8.52
N SER A 155 0.66 3.09 -7.57
CA SER A 155 1.05 4.51 -7.49
C SER A 155 2.51 4.81 -7.81
N VAL A 156 3.36 3.79 -7.84
CA VAL A 156 4.82 3.91 -8.11
C VAL A 156 5.11 4.03 -9.61
N HIS A 157 6.28 4.52 -10.00
CA HIS A 157 6.65 4.59 -11.43
C HIS A 157 7.07 3.24 -11.99
N PHE A 158 7.86 2.48 -11.22
CA PHE A 158 8.44 1.20 -11.64
C PHE A 158 8.12 0.10 -10.64
N ALA A 159 6.89 -0.44 -10.70
CA ALA A 159 6.43 -1.46 -9.77
C ALA A 159 7.32 -2.73 -9.74
N GLU A 160 7.89 -3.12 -10.88
CA GLU A 160 8.85 -4.24 -10.94
C GLU A 160 10.12 -3.95 -10.14
N LYS A 161 10.63 -2.71 -10.15
CA LYS A 161 11.79 -2.31 -9.34
C LYS A 161 11.46 -2.31 -7.85
N VAL A 162 10.25 -1.87 -7.47
CA VAL A 162 9.79 -1.99 -6.08
C VAL A 162 9.81 -3.45 -5.63
N LEU A 163 9.29 -4.36 -6.45
CA LEU A 163 9.28 -5.79 -6.13
C LEU A 163 10.69 -6.39 -6.08
N GLN A 164 11.61 -5.95 -6.93
CA GLN A 164 13.04 -6.31 -6.84
C GLN A 164 13.67 -5.83 -5.53
N GLU A 165 13.41 -4.58 -5.15
CA GLU A 165 13.90 -4.01 -3.90
C GLU A 165 13.30 -4.73 -2.68
N CYS A 166 12.00 -5.10 -2.70
CA CYS A 166 11.39 -5.94 -1.66
C CYS A 166 12.17 -7.24 -1.48
N ARG A 167 12.56 -7.91 -2.56
CA ARG A 167 13.36 -9.14 -2.49
C ARG A 167 14.77 -8.89 -1.97
N ARG A 168 15.43 -7.80 -2.38
CA ARG A 168 16.79 -7.45 -1.93
C ARG A 168 16.84 -7.22 -0.42
N VAL A 169 15.87 -6.49 0.13
CA VAL A 169 15.86 -6.08 1.54
C VAL A 169 15.37 -7.18 2.48
N LEU A 170 14.60 -8.14 1.97
CA LEU A 170 14.14 -9.30 2.74
C LEU A 170 15.30 -10.25 3.04
N VAL A 171 15.32 -10.78 4.26
CA VAL A 171 16.14 -11.94 4.60
C VAL A 171 15.65 -13.17 3.83
N LYS A 172 16.52 -14.17 3.66
CA LYS A 172 16.12 -15.44 3.03
C LYS A 172 14.95 -16.07 3.79
N GLY A 173 13.86 -16.41 3.08
CA GLY A 173 12.64 -16.94 3.68
C GLY A 173 11.75 -15.88 4.34
N GLY A 174 12.14 -14.60 4.31
CA GLY A 174 11.30 -13.49 4.76
C GLY A 174 10.07 -13.30 3.85
N ARG A 175 9.04 -12.62 4.37
CA ARG A 175 7.73 -12.50 3.69
C ARG A 175 7.46 -11.08 3.21
N MET A 176 7.13 -10.93 1.93
CA MET A 176 6.44 -9.72 1.46
C MET A 176 4.93 -9.93 1.60
N VAL A 177 4.28 -9.21 2.51
CA VAL A 177 2.83 -9.20 2.69
C VAL A 177 2.22 -8.09 1.85
N PHE A 178 1.12 -8.38 1.16
CA PHE A 178 0.49 -7.43 0.27
C PHE A 178 -1.04 -7.41 0.33
N MET A 179 -1.60 -6.24 0.02
CA MET A 179 -3.01 -6.03 -0.28
C MET A 179 -3.12 -4.90 -1.30
N GLU A 180 -3.40 -5.24 -2.55
CA GLU A 180 -3.31 -4.32 -3.68
C GLU A 180 -4.63 -4.23 -4.43
N HIS A 181 -4.97 -3.02 -4.85
CA HIS A 181 -5.91 -2.80 -5.95
C HIS A 181 -5.33 -3.44 -7.22
N VAL A 182 -6.17 -4.10 -8.01
CA VAL A 182 -5.77 -4.61 -9.33
C VAL A 182 -6.74 -4.24 -10.44
N ALA A 183 -6.20 -4.23 -11.66
CA ALA A 183 -7.00 -4.12 -12.85
C ALA A 183 -8.03 -5.25 -12.95
N HIS A 184 -9.18 -4.95 -13.52
CA HIS A 184 -10.14 -5.94 -13.98
C HIS A 184 -9.56 -6.77 -15.15
N PRO A 185 -10.10 -7.98 -15.39
CA PRO A 185 -9.70 -8.81 -16.52
C PRO A 185 -9.73 -8.05 -17.84
N ARG A 186 -8.75 -8.30 -18.71
CA ARG A 186 -8.69 -7.70 -20.06
C ARG A 186 -9.98 -8.01 -20.82
N GLY A 187 -10.53 -7.01 -21.50
CA GLY A 187 -11.79 -7.12 -22.24
C GLY A 187 -13.07 -6.93 -21.41
N SER A 188 -12.98 -6.87 -20.07
CA SER A 188 -14.16 -6.59 -19.24
C SER A 188 -14.58 -5.12 -19.26
N PHE A 189 -15.85 -4.85 -18.96
CA PHE A 189 -16.34 -3.48 -18.81
C PHE A 189 -15.60 -2.69 -17.73
N GLY A 190 -15.30 -3.34 -16.59
CA GLY A 190 -14.52 -2.74 -15.51
C GLY A 190 -13.13 -2.29 -15.99
N ARG A 191 -12.47 -3.09 -16.84
CA ARG A 191 -11.15 -2.74 -17.41
C ARG A 191 -11.25 -1.57 -18.37
N THR A 192 -12.30 -1.50 -19.19
CA THR A 192 -12.56 -0.35 -20.06
C THR A 192 -12.68 0.94 -19.26
N LEU A 193 -13.49 0.91 -18.19
CA LEU A 193 -13.64 2.08 -17.30
C LEU A 193 -12.31 2.47 -16.64
N GLN A 194 -11.56 1.49 -16.12
CA GLN A 194 -10.24 1.76 -15.52
C GLN A 194 -9.30 2.41 -16.54
N ASN A 195 -9.20 1.90 -17.77
CA ASN A 195 -8.34 2.46 -18.81
C ASN A 195 -8.72 3.91 -19.16
N VAL A 196 -10.01 4.20 -19.32
CA VAL A 196 -10.49 5.55 -19.67
C VAL A 196 -10.22 6.55 -18.55
N LEU A 197 -10.39 6.14 -17.29
CA LEU A 197 -10.26 7.03 -16.14
C LEU A 197 -8.81 7.17 -15.64
N THR A 198 -7.94 6.21 -15.96
CA THR A 198 -6.56 6.14 -15.46
C THR A 198 -5.76 7.44 -15.69
N PRO A 199 -5.73 8.08 -16.88
CA PRO A 199 -4.89 9.26 -17.09
C PRO A 199 -5.19 10.40 -16.11
N LEU A 200 -6.49 10.68 -15.90
CA LEU A 200 -6.93 11.70 -14.94
C LEU A 200 -6.70 11.22 -13.49
N TRP A 201 -6.98 9.94 -13.22
CA TRP A 201 -6.81 9.35 -11.90
C TRP A 201 -5.34 9.37 -11.43
N CYS A 202 -4.36 9.05 -12.29
CA CYS A 202 -2.94 9.10 -11.91
C CYS A 202 -2.50 10.53 -11.57
N ILE A 203 -3.14 11.57 -12.11
CA ILE A 203 -2.82 12.97 -11.72
C ILE A 203 -3.44 13.31 -10.36
N ILE A 204 -4.73 13.02 -10.17
CA ILE A 204 -5.51 13.37 -8.97
C ILE A 204 -5.06 12.55 -7.75
N CYS A 205 -4.77 11.26 -7.95
CA CYS A 205 -4.44 10.29 -6.92
C CYS A 205 -2.94 9.97 -6.87
N CYS A 206 -2.10 10.99 -7.10
CA CYS A 206 -0.65 10.95 -6.87
C CYS A 206 0.09 9.74 -7.50
N GLY A 207 -0.21 9.43 -8.76
CA GLY A 207 0.43 8.37 -9.54
C GLY A 207 -0.35 7.06 -9.59
N CYS A 208 -1.43 6.92 -8.81
CA CYS A 208 -2.27 5.73 -8.81
C CYS A 208 -2.83 5.45 -10.21
N CYS A 209 -2.58 4.27 -10.78
CA CYS A 209 -3.09 3.91 -12.08
C CYS A 209 -4.01 2.69 -11.95
N LEU A 210 -5.30 2.93 -12.19
CA LEU A 210 -6.42 2.00 -11.96
C LEU A 210 -6.32 0.71 -12.79
N ASN A 211 -5.59 0.74 -13.90
CA ASN A 211 -5.49 -0.38 -14.82
C ASN A 211 -4.20 -1.21 -14.62
N ARG A 212 -3.54 -1.09 -13.47
CA ARG A 212 -2.31 -1.84 -13.18
C ARG A 212 -2.60 -3.29 -12.81
N GLU A 213 -1.88 -4.20 -13.45
CA GLU A 213 -2.00 -5.64 -13.23
C GLU A 213 -1.06 -6.09 -12.10
N SER A 214 -1.14 -5.45 -10.92
CA SER A 214 -0.21 -5.69 -9.80
C SER A 214 -0.16 -7.15 -9.35
N GLY A 215 -1.28 -7.89 -9.45
CA GLY A 215 -1.31 -9.32 -9.16
C GLY A 215 -0.40 -10.15 -10.07
N GLU A 216 -0.34 -9.82 -11.37
CA GLU A 216 0.58 -10.48 -12.32
C GLU A 216 2.03 -10.06 -12.08
N LEU A 217 2.26 -8.80 -11.73
CA LEU A 217 3.60 -8.32 -11.36
C LEU A 217 4.14 -9.06 -10.13
N ILE A 218 3.31 -9.25 -9.09
CA ILE A 218 3.68 -10.00 -7.88
C ILE A 218 3.97 -11.46 -8.22
N ARG A 219 3.12 -12.11 -9.02
CA ARG A 219 3.35 -13.50 -9.47
C ARG A 219 4.68 -13.68 -10.19
N ASN A 220 5.08 -12.70 -10.99
CA ASN A 220 6.27 -12.76 -11.83
C ASN A 220 7.52 -12.10 -11.21
N ALA A 221 7.45 -11.64 -9.96
CA ALA A 221 8.55 -10.93 -9.29
C ALA A 221 9.74 -11.84 -8.88
N GLY A 222 9.62 -13.15 -9.08
CA GLY A 222 10.68 -14.12 -8.78
C GLY A 222 10.83 -14.45 -7.30
N PHE A 223 9.79 -14.23 -6.49
CA PHE A 223 9.69 -14.85 -5.16
C PHE A 223 9.65 -16.37 -5.29
N SER A 224 10.13 -17.09 -4.27
CA SER A 224 10.15 -18.56 -4.26
C SER A 224 8.75 -19.16 -4.19
N GLU A 225 7.87 -18.52 -3.42
CA GLU A 225 6.46 -18.90 -3.26
C GLU A 225 5.57 -17.65 -3.27
N VAL A 226 4.37 -17.75 -3.84
CA VAL A 226 3.38 -16.67 -3.88
C VAL A 226 2.01 -17.21 -3.50
N HIS A 227 1.53 -16.83 -2.32
CA HIS A 227 0.18 -17.13 -1.84
C HIS A 227 -0.71 -15.92 -2.09
N LEU A 228 -1.42 -15.93 -3.23
CA LEU A 228 -2.27 -14.82 -3.66
C LEU A 228 -3.73 -15.23 -3.67
N LYS A 229 -4.55 -14.45 -2.98
CA LYS A 229 -6.01 -14.54 -2.99
C LYS A 229 -6.60 -13.33 -3.70
N GLU A 230 -7.71 -13.53 -4.39
CA GLU A 230 -8.47 -12.45 -5.03
C GLU A 230 -9.73 -12.15 -4.23
N THR A 231 -10.11 -10.89 -4.16
CA THR A 231 -11.37 -10.47 -3.52
C THR A 231 -11.95 -9.25 -4.21
N ASN A 232 -13.25 -9.04 -4.02
CA ASN A 232 -13.93 -7.81 -4.39
C ASN A 232 -14.43 -7.13 -3.12
N VAL A 233 -13.89 -5.95 -2.84
CA VAL A 233 -14.35 -5.12 -1.72
C VAL A 233 -15.55 -4.28 -2.15
N ASP A 234 -16.35 -3.81 -1.18
CA ASP A 234 -17.54 -3.00 -1.46
C ASP A 234 -17.17 -1.55 -1.82
N MET A 235 -16.60 -1.38 -3.02
CA MET A 235 -16.17 -0.11 -3.62
C MET A 235 -16.76 0.04 -5.03
N PRO A 236 -16.73 1.25 -5.62
CA PRO A 236 -17.10 1.47 -7.02
C PRO A 236 -16.34 0.52 -7.96
N ILE A 237 -16.94 0.21 -9.12
CA ILE A 237 -16.43 -0.81 -10.04
C ILE A 237 -14.96 -0.62 -10.40
N ILE A 238 -14.47 0.60 -10.55
CA ILE A 238 -13.08 0.89 -10.88
C ILE A 238 -12.08 0.55 -9.75
N LEU A 239 -12.56 0.41 -8.51
CA LEU A 239 -11.79 0.19 -7.29
C LEU A 239 -12.12 -1.13 -6.56
N THR A 240 -13.08 -1.92 -7.02
CA THR A 240 -13.58 -3.08 -6.24
C THR A 240 -12.58 -4.25 -6.18
N ARG A 241 -11.83 -4.53 -7.26
CA ARG A 241 -11.01 -5.74 -7.36
C ARG A 241 -9.68 -5.58 -6.65
N HIS A 242 -9.37 -6.53 -5.77
CA HIS A 242 -8.13 -6.56 -5.01
C HIS A 242 -7.49 -7.95 -5.05
N VAL A 243 -6.18 -7.97 -4.82
CA VAL A 243 -5.43 -9.18 -4.48
C VAL A 243 -4.74 -8.98 -3.14
N TYR A 244 -4.59 -10.04 -2.37
CA TYR A 244 -3.92 -9.98 -1.07
C TYR A 244 -3.28 -11.32 -0.72
N GLY A 245 -2.37 -11.29 0.23
CA GLY A 245 -1.65 -12.48 0.70
C GLY A 245 -0.18 -12.17 0.96
N TYR A 246 0.69 -13.13 0.68
CA TYR A 246 2.13 -12.98 0.90
C TYR A 246 2.97 -13.72 -0.14
N ALA A 247 4.21 -13.28 -0.32
CA ALA A 247 5.23 -13.92 -1.13
C ALA A 247 6.51 -14.14 -0.31
N VAL A 248 7.26 -15.20 -0.60
CA VAL A 248 8.44 -15.63 0.17
C VAL A 248 9.72 -15.34 -0.63
N ALA A 249 10.70 -14.66 0.00
CA ALA A 249 11.98 -14.31 -0.61
C ALA A 249 12.93 -15.51 -0.77
#